data_AF-A0A7L6N2R2-F1
#
_entry.id   AF-A0A7L6N2R2-F1
#
_cell.length_a   1.000
_cell.length_b   1.000
_cell.length_c   1.000
_cell.angle_alpha   90.00
_cell.angle_beta   90.00
_cell.angle_gamma   90.00
#
_symmetry.space_group_name_H-M   'P 1'
#
loop_
_entity.id
_entity.type
_entity.pdbx_description
1 polymer ?
#
loop_
_entity_poly.entity_id
_entity_poly.type
_entity_poly.pdbx_seq_one_letter_code
_entity_poly.pdbx_strand_id
1 'polypeptide(L)'
;MEENRVLNQKHKFVNIIILIAYLIYLVTSSLVSGIISDNHVEKTKDWVSDAFDYTWVQTEEGYDLHYQAVISNHTSGLIDLVNLRFLLLDEEGEVIAGFIHRYEDLQAGENRLVENTHSFSEKSTIIEQSTYVPFNNQLSNLIQFSFGFLFLIPLFFINRKSYVDDFITFKNDPKKHIGHIFSGFLLVYLMAFIAQVIMISLNVQETSMNELAIQSMFTSDWISIITLFFSLVIFAPIIEETVFRKSLYNIVQPRFGHIGAVIISGLIFGFLHVAGWGDFIQIIPYAFMGLSFSYIYYYSGRNVYVVIGIHALNNLIPYLTYTSRLFE
;
A
#
# COMPACT_ATOMS: atom_id res chain seq x y z
N MET A 1 10.30 17.10 40.30
CA MET A 1 10.77 17.53 38.95
C MET A 1 11.64 16.46 38.28
N GLU A 2 12.54 15.81 39.01
CA GLU A 2 13.45 14.78 38.47
C GLU A 2 12.73 13.49 38.05
N GLU A 3 11.78 13.02 38.85
CA GLU A 3 10.95 11.84 38.53
C GLU A 3 10.16 12.00 37.22
N ASN A 4 9.51 13.17 37.02
CA ASN A 4 8.82 13.50 35.77
C ASN A 4 9.78 13.57 34.56
N ARG A 5 11.03 14.00 34.77
CA ARG A 5 12.05 14.03 33.71
C ARG A 5 12.49 12.62 33.33
N VAL A 6 12.68 11.74 34.30
CA VAL A 6 13.04 10.33 34.09
C VAL A 6 11.91 9.57 33.40
N LEU A 7 10.65 9.78 33.83
CA LEU A 7 9.47 9.21 33.17
C LEU A 7 9.35 9.67 31.71
N ASN A 8 9.49 10.98 31.44
CA ASN A 8 9.47 11.50 30.07
C ASN A 8 10.59 10.94 29.19
N GLN A 9 11.79 10.74 29.75
CA GLN A 9 12.89 10.09 29.03
C GLN A 9 12.60 8.62 28.72
N LYS A 10 12.03 7.87 29.67
CA LYS A 10 11.62 6.47 29.45
C LYS A 10 10.54 6.36 28.36
N HIS A 11 9.52 7.22 28.40
CA HIS A 11 8.48 7.23 27.36
C HIS A 11 9.03 7.57 25.98
N LYS A 12 9.91 8.58 25.88
CA LYS A 12 10.58 8.93 24.63
C LYS A 12 11.41 7.76 24.08
N PHE A 13 12.17 7.08 24.95
CA PHE A 13 12.99 5.94 24.57
C PHE A 13 12.15 4.76 24.03
N VAL A 14 11.04 4.42 24.71
CA VAL A 14 10.11 3.38 24.24
C VAL A 14 9.51 3.73 22.87
N ASN A 15 9.09 4.98 22.66
CA ASN A 15 8.56 5.41 21.37
C ASN A 15 9.60 5.32 20.24
N ILE A 16 10.88 5.60 20.53
CA ILE A 16 11.95 5.45 19.55
C ILE A 16 12.16 3.97 19.20
N ILE A 17 12.12 3.08 20.19
CA ILE A 17 12.19 1.63 19.95
C ILE A 17 11.05 1.16 19.06
N ILE A 18 9.81 1.63 19.30
CA ILE A 18 8.66 1.28 18.45
C ILE A 18 8.90 1.71 17.00
N LEU A 19 9.41 2.92 16.76
CA LEU A 19 9.71 3.39 15.41
C LEU A 19 10.80 2.56 14.74
N ILE A 20 11.89 2.25 15.45
CA ILE A 20 12.96 1.41 14.92
C ILE A 20 12.43 0.01 14.61
N ALA A 21 11.64 -0.58 15.50
CA ALA A 21 11.02 -1.88 15.29
C ALA A 21 10.08 -1.88 14.09
N TYR A 22 9.31 -0.80 13.87
CA TYR A 22 8.45 -0.66 12.71
C TYR A 22 9.24 -0.54 11.40
N LEU A 23 10.34 0.23 11.38
CA LEU A 23 11.22 0.29 10.20
C LEU A 23 11.87 -1.06 9.90
N ILE A 24 12.31 -1.79 10.92
CA ILE A 24 12.80 -3.16 10.77
C ILE A 24 11.69 -4.07 10.24
N TYR A 25 10.47 -3.96 10.75
CA TYR A 25 9.30 -4.70 10.25
C TYR A 25 9.02 -4.43 8.77
N LEU A 26 9.07 -3.17 8.32
CA LEU A 26 8.88 -2.82 6.90
C LEU A 26 9.99 -3.42 6.02
N VAL A 27 11.25 -3.24 6.42
CA VAL A 27 12.40 -3.75 5.65
C VAL A 27 12.40 -5.28 5.61
N THR A 28 12.17 -5.94 6.74
CA THR A 28 12.17 -7.41 6.80
C THR A 28 11.01 -8.02 6.04
N SER A 29 9.79 -7.45 6.14
CA SER A 29 8.65 -7.95 5.39
C SER A 29 8.85 -7.77 3.87
N SER A 30 9.38 -6.63 3.45
CA SER A 30 9.73 -6.37 2.05
C SER A 30 10.83 -7.31 1.54
N LEU A 31 11.93 -7.51 2.29
CA LEU A 31 13.01 -8.42 1.91
C LEU A 31 12.52 -9.86 1.79
N VAL A 32 11.74 -10.35 2.75
CA VAL A 32 11.18 -11.71 2.70
C VAL A 32 10.27 -11.87 1.49
N SER A 33 9.39 -10.89 1.24
CA SER A 33 8.52 -10.91 0.07
C SER A 33 9.31 -10.88 -1.25
N GLY A 34 10.36 -10.05 -1.33
CA GLY A 34 11.24 -9.95 -2.50
C GLY A 34 11.99 -11.25 -2.77
N ILE A 35 12.66 -11.82 -1.75
CA ILE A 35 13.37 -13.10 -1.87
C ILE A 35 12.42 -14.22 -2.34
N ILE A 36 11.22 -14.28 -1.79
CA ILE A 36 10.23 -15.28 -2.18
C ILE A 36 9.79 -15.08 -3.63
N SER A 37 9.51 -13.83 -4.02
CA SER A 37 9.11 -13.47 -5.38
C SER A 37 10.21 -13.78 -6.39
N ASP A 38 11.45 -13.33 -6.15
CA ASP A 38 12.58 -13.50 -7.08
C ASP A 38 12.89 -14.98 -7.34
N ASN A 39 12.92 -15.79 -6.26
CA ASN A 39 13.09 -17.23 -6.38
C ASN A 39 11.98 -17.90 -7.20
N HIS A 40 10.78 -17.31 -7.22
CA HIS A 40 9.65 -17.82 -8.01
C HIS A 40 9.69 -17.35 -9.46
N VAL A 41 10.10 -16.10 -9.72
CA VAL A 41 10.30 -15.56 -11.07
C VAL A 41 11.37 -16.36 -11.80
N GLU A 42 12.46 -16.73 -11.14
CA GLU A 42 13.50 -17.57 -11.74
C GLU A 42 12.94 -18.91 -12.21
N LYS A 43 12.11 -19.57 -11.39
CA LYS A 43 11.41 -20.81 -11.76
C LYS A 43 10.37 -20.63 -12.85
N THR A 44 9.76 -19.45 -12.96
CA THR A 44 8.76 -19.21 -14.00
C THR A 44 9.35 -19.39 -15.39
N LYS A 45 10.62 -19.01 -15.60
CA LYS A 45 11.25 -19.13 -16.91
C LYS A 45 11.29 -20.58 -17.43
N ASP A 46 11.23 -21.56 -16.54
CA ASP A 46 11.14 -22.97 -16.88
C ASP A 46 9.69 -23.43 -17.16
N TRP A 47 8.70 -22.67 -16.69
CA TRP A 47 7.27 -23.00 -16.78
C TRP A 47 6.59 -22.33 -17.95
N VAL A 48 6.95 -21.08 -18.24
CA VAL A 48 6.33 -20.26 -19.27
C VAL A 48 7.40 -19.64 -20.15
N SER A 49 7.24 -19.78 -21.46
CA SER A 49 8.00 -18.99 -22.44
C SER A 49 7.09 -17.99 -23.13
N ASP A 50 7.68 -16.88 -23.56
CA ASP A 50 7.00 -15.84 -24.29
C ASP A 50 7.76 -15.41 -25.55
N ALA A 51 7.02 -14.83 -26.49
CA ALA A 51 7.55 -14.09 -27.62
C ALA A 51 6.67 -12.86 -27.83
N PHE A 52 7.24 -11.66 -27.71
CA PHE A 52 6.53 -10.39 -27.83
C PHE A 52 6.81 -9.71 -29.17
N ASP A 53 5.76 -9.10 -29.73
CA ASP A 53 5.85 -8.09 -30.78
C ASP A 53 4.96 -6.91 -30.39
N TYR A 54 5.34 -5.69 -30.78
CA TYR A 54 4.57 -4.50 -30.45
C TYR A 54 4.76 -3.36 -31.45
N THR A 55 3.73 -2.53 -31.55
CA THR A 55 3.71 -1.35 -32.42
C THR A 55 3.02 -0.18 -31.71
N TRP A 56 3.50 1.03 -32.00
CA TRP A 56 2.92 2.27 -31.51
C TRP A 56 2.08 2.95 -32.58
N VAL A 57 0.89 3.42 -32.21
CA VAL A 57 0.00 4.23 -33.04
C VAL A 57 -0.28 5.55 -32.33
N GLN A 58 -0.03 6.67 -33.00
CA GLN A 58 -0.35 7.99 -32.45
C GLN A 58 -1.85 8.27 -32.60
N THR A 59 -2.50 8.77 -31.55
CA THR A 59 -3.93 9.13 -31.51
C THR A 59 -4.12 10.62 -31.21
N GLU A 60 -5.35 11.11 -31.24
CA GLU A 60 -5.65 12.52 -30.90
C GLU A 60 -5.39 12.85 -29.42
N GLU A 61 -5.50 11.84 -28.55
CA GLU A 61 -5.37 11.98 -27.09
C GLU A 61 -4.01 11.47 -26.55
N GLY A 62 -3.17 10.86 -27.38
CA GLY A 62 -1.86 10.34 -26.96
C GLY A 62 -1.30 9.28 -27.91
N TYR A 63 -0.93 8.12 -27.36
CA TYR A 63 -0.33 7.00 -28.09
C TYR A 63 -0.89 5.66 -27.62
N ASP A 64 -1.24 4.79 -28.57
CA ASP A 64 -1.66 3.43 -28.33
C ASP A 64 -0.51 2.46 -28.58
N LEU A 65 -0.23 1.61 -27.60
CA LEU A 65 0.67 0.47 -27.74
C LEU A 65 -0.16 -0.78 -28.06
N HIS A 66 -0.08 -1.25 -29.29
CA HIS A 66 -0.61 -2.55 -29.68
C HIS A 66 0.48 -3.60 -29.47
N TYR A 67 0.19 -4.65 -28.72
CA TYR A 67 1.14 -5.74 -28.51
C TYR A 67 0.52 -7.10 -28.77
N GLN A 68 1.35 -8.00 -29.26
CA GLN A 68 1.05 -9.42 -29.46
C GLN A 68 2.07 -10.23 -28.66
N ALA A 69 1.60 -11.26 -27.96
CA ALA A 69 2.45 -12.19 -27.24
C ALA A 69 2.00 -13.64 -27.49
N VAL A 70 2.93 -14.57 -27.61
CA VAL A 70 2.62 -16.01 -27.55
C VAL A 70 3.12 -16.52 -26.21
N ILE A 71 2.21 -16.96 -25.34
CA ILE A 71 2.56 -17.58 -24.05
C ILE A 71 2.39 -19.09 -24.11
N SER A 72 3.39 -19.83 -23.65
CA SER A 72 3.42 -21.29 -23.71
C SER A 72 3.59 -21.90 -22.33
N ASN A 73 2.72 -22.83 -21.92
CA ASN A 73 2.87 -23.57 -20.67
C ASN A 73 3.65 -24.87 -20.88
N HIS A 74 4.85 -24.95 -20.31
CA HIS A 74 5.76 -26.11 -20.37
C HIS A 74 5.59 -27.07 -19.19
N THR A 75 4.70 -26.77 -18.25
CA THR A 75 4.43 -27.64 -17.09
C THR A 75 3.46 -28.77 -17.47
N SER A 76 3.42 -29.80 -16.62
CA SER A 76 2.47 -30.91 -16.76
C SER A 76 1.07 -30.61 -16.19
N GLY A 77 0.85 -29.39 -15.69
CA GLY A 77 -0.38 -28.98 -15.00
C GLY A 77 -0.93 -27.65 -15.51
N LEU A 78 -2.09 -27.28 -14.97
CA LEU A 78 -2.68 -25.96 -15.16
C LEU A 78 -1.78 -24.90 -14.50
N ILE A 79 -1.60 -23.77 -15.17
CA ILE A 79 -1.12 -22.54 -14.55
C ILE A 79 -2.31 -21.60 -14.40
N ASP A 80 -2.70 -21.34 -13.16
CA ASP A 80 -3.90 -20.56 -12.82
C ASP A 80 -3.81 -19.11 -13.31
N LEU A 81 -2.60 -18.52 -13.31
CA LEU A 81 -2.39 -17.12 -13.66
C LEU A 81 -0.99 -16.88 -14.24
N VAL A 82 -0.92 -16.12 -15.33
CA VAL A 82 0.31 -15.62 -15.96
C VAL A 82 0.18 -14.11 -16.11
N ASN A 83 1.20 -13.37 -15.66
CA ASN A 83 1.28 -11.92 -15.80
C ASN A 83 2.26 -11.56 -16.92
N LEU A 84 1.83 -10.70 -17.83
CA LEU A 84 2.69 -9.99 -18.78
C LEU A 84 2.89 -8.57 -18.30
N ARG A 85 4.09 -8.26 -17.82
CA ARG A 85 4.47 -6.92 -17.36
C ARG A 85 5.20 -6.19 -18.47
N PHE A 86 4.80 -4.95 -18.66
CA PHE A 86 5.44 -3.99 -19.54
C PHE A 86 5.89 -2.80 -18.69
N LEU A 87 7.18 -2.49 -18.72
CA LEU A 87 7.73 -1.26 -18.17
C LEU A 87 8.12 -0.36 -19.35
N LEU A 88 7.64 0.87 -19.30
CA LEU A 88 7.93 1.91 -20.27
C LEU A 88 8.97 2.83 -19.65
N LEU A 89 10.11 2.96 -20.32
CA LEU A 89 11.24 3.73 -19.86
C LEU A 89 11.45 4.94 -20.78
N ASP A 90 11.99 6.02 -20.22
CA ASP A 90 12.47 7.17 -21.00
C ASP A 90 13.83 6.87 -21.68
N GLU A 91 14.46 7.89 -22.27
CA GLU A 91 15.75 7.74 -22.94
C GLU A 91 16.89 7.48 -21.96
N GLU A 92 16.74 7.93 -20.71
CA GLU A 92 17.68 7.74 -19.61
C GLU A 92 17.56 6.37 -18.94
N GLY A 93 16.49 5.61 -19.25
CA GLY A 93 16.22 4.30 -18.67
C GLY A 93 15.47 4.35 -17.34
N GLU A 94 14.83 5.48 -17.01
CA GLU A 94 13.95 5.60 -15.85
C GLU A 94 12.53 5.15 -16.22
N VAL A 95 11.88 4.45 -15.30
CA VAL A 95 10.51 3.95 -15.53
C VAL A 95 9.53 5.13 -15.45
N ILE A 96 8.86 5.41 -16.57
CA ILE A 96 7.86 6.48 -16.68
C ILE A 96 6.42 5.96 -16.60
N ALA A 97 6.20 4.71 -17.01
CA ALA A 97 4.90 4.06 -16.90
C ALA A 97 5.07 2.53 -16.89
N GLY A 98 4.02 1.82 -16.51
CA GLY A 98 4.02 0.36 -16.61
C GLY A 98 2.65 -0.21 -16.38
N PHE A 99 2.40 -1.35 -17.02
CA PHE A 99 1.13 -2.06 -16.87
C PHE A 99 1.36 -3.56 -16.83
N ILE A 100 0.37 -4.28 -16.31
CA ILE A 100 0.39 -5.73 -16.22
C ILE A 100 -0.91 -6.26 -16.83
N HIS A 101 -0.78 -7.17 -17.79
CA HIS A 101 -1.91 -7.92 -18.30
C HIS A 101 -1.95 -9.32 -17.70
N ARG A 102 -3.13 -9.75 -17.26
CA ARG A 102 -3.35 -11.02 -16.56
C ARG A 102 -4.01 -12.03 -17.49
N TYR A 103 -3.48 -13.25 -17.55
CA TYR A 103 -4.07 -14.38 -18.27
C TYR A 103 -4.29 -15.54 -17.34
N GLU A 104 -5.54 -15.98 -17.22
CA GLU A 104 -5.95 -17.05 -16.32
C GLU A 104 -6.07 -18.39 -17.06
N ASP A 105 -5.98 -19.49 -16.29
CA ASP A 105 -6.26 -20.85 -16.74
C ASP A 105 -5.49 -21.29 -18.01
N LEU A 106 -4.16 -21.16 -17.99
CA LEU A 106 -3.30 -21.63 -19.08
C LEU A 106 -3.06 -23.15 -18.94
N GLN A 107 -3.69 -23.96 -19.79
CA GLN A 107 -3.68 -25.42 -19.69
C GLN A 107 -2.28 -26.01 -19.95
N ALA A 108 -2.04 -27.22 -19.45
CA ALA A 108 -0.77 -27.93 -19.66
C ALA A 108 -0.46 -28.09 -21.15
N GLY A 109 0.72 -27.63 -21.59
CA GLY A 109 1.13 -27.68 -23.00
C GLY A 109 0.43 -26.68 -23.93
N GLU A 110 -0.41 -25.79 -23.40
CA GLU A 110 -1.12 -24.78 -24.21
C GLU A 110 -0.16 -23.70 -24.73
N ASN A 111 -0.32 -23.34 -26.01
CA ASN A 111 0.22 -22.12 -26.59
C ASN A 111 -0.93 -21.15 -26.83
N ARG A 112 -0.94 -20.03 -26.12
CA ARG A 112 -2.01 -19.02 -26.23
C ARG A 112 -1.46 -17.76 -26.90
N LEU A 113 -2.12 -17.36 -27.99
CA LEU A 113 -1.89 -16.06 -28.61
C LEU A 113 -2.66 -15.00 -27.84
N VAL A 114 -1.98 -13.91 -27.55
CA VAL A 114 -2.44 -12.79 -26.77
C VAL A 114 -2.28 -11.53 -27.60
N GLU A 115 -3.34 -10.74 -27.70
CA GLU A 115 -3.34 -9.44 -28.40
C GLU A 115 -4.09 -8.42 -27.55
N ASN A 116 -3.48 -7.26 -27.33
CA ASN A 116 -4.16 -6.16 -26.65
C ASN A 116 -3.61 -4.79 -27.04
N THR A 117 -4.32 -3.75 -26.60
CA THR A 117 -3.94 -2.35 -26.79
C THR A 117 -3.97 -1.63 -25.45
N HIS A 118 -2.95 -0.82 -25.18
CA HIS A 118 -2.92 0.05 -24.02
C HIS A 118 -2.61 1.48 -24.44
N SER A 119 -3.37 2.44 -23.93
CA SER A 119 -3.24 3.85 -24.30
C SER A 119 -2.42 4.60 -23.25
N PHE A 120 -1.56 5.49 -23.73
CA PHE A 120 -0.67 6.31 -22.92
C PHE A 120 -0.75 7.77 -23.34
N SER A 121 -0.54 8.68 -22.39
CA SER A 121 -0.42 10.11 -22.70
C SER A 121 0.90 10.45 -23.41
N GLU A 122 1.95 9.67 -23.17
CA GLU A 122 3.29 9.89 -23.74
C GLU A 122 3.84 8.61 -24.36
N LYS A 123 4.63 8.77 -25.42
CA LYS A 123 5.30 7.64 -26.07
C LYS A 123 6.61 7.34 -25.35
N SER A 124 6.82 6.07 -25.04
CA SER A 124 8.10 5.58 -24.51
C SER A 124 9.08 5.21 -25.62
N THR A 125 10.37 5.40 -25.33
CA THR A 125 11.48 5.05 -26.21
C THR A 125 11.92 3.60 -26.01
N ILE A 126 11.81 3.07 -24.79
CA ILE A 126 12.27 1.73 -24.41
C ILE A 126 11.14 0.99 -23.70
N ILE A 127 10.81 -0.21 -24.16
CA ILE A 127 9.84 -1.08 -23.48
C ILE A 127 10.56 -2.34 -23.00
N GLU A 128 10.55 -2.56 -21.69
CA GLU A 128 10.96 -3.83 -21.09
C GLU A 128 9.74 -4.72 -20.84
N GLN A 129 9.75 -5.94 -21.40
CA GLN A 129 8.69 -6.92 -21.21
C GLN A 129 9.19 -8.07 -20.33
N SER A 130 8.31 -8.59 -19.48
CA SER A 130 8.57 -9.82 -18.74
C SER A 130 7.29 -10.61 -18.53
N THR A 131 7.40 -11.92 -18.67
CA THR A 131 6.36 -12.86 -18.27
C THR A 131 6.73 -13.48 -16.94
N TYR A 132 5.79 -13.49 -16.01
CA TYR A 132 5.97 -14.22 -14.75
C TYR A 132 4.66 -14.83 -14.27
N VAL A 133 4.76 -15.99 -13.63
CA VAL A 133 3.67 -16.59 -12.86
C VAL A 133 3.79 -15.93 -11.49
N PRO A 134 2.73 -15.30 -10.97
CA PRO A 134 2.81 -14.71 -9.66
C PRO A 134 3.04 -15.81 -8.63
N PHE A 135 3.94 -15.55 -7.68
CA PHE A 135 4.07 -16.41 -6.52
C PHE A 135 2.70 -16.53 -5.85
N ASN A 136 2.37 -17.72 -5.36
CA ASN A 136 1.06 -18.03 -4.80
C ASN A 136 0.57 -16.90 -3.88
N ASN A 137 -0.41 -16.13 -4.38
CA ASN A 137 -0.91 -14.92 -3.71
C ASN A 137 -1.49 -15.25 -2.34
N GLN A 138 -2.15 -16.41 -2.19
CA GLN A 138 -2.65 -16.88 -0.91
C GLN A 138 -1.52 -17.08 0.11
N LEU A 139 -0.39 -17.65 -0.30
CA LEU A 139 0.77 -17.81 0.57
C LEU A 139 1.41 -16.46 0.90
N SER A 140 1.56 -15.55 -0.07
CA SER A 140 2.00 -14.18 0.18
C SER A 140 1.12 -13.46 1.20
N ASN A 141 -0.19 -13.52 1.02
CA ASN A 141 -1.19 -12.91 1.88
C ASN A 141 -1.12 -13.49 3.29
N LEU A 142 -0.95 -14.81 3.42
CA LEU A 142 -0.78 -15.47 4.71
C LEU A 142 0.52 -15.08 5.42
N ILE A 143 1.61 -14.93 4.67
CA ILE A 143 2.88 -14.44 5.21
C ILE A 143 2.71 -13.01 5.73
N GLN A 144 2.14 -12.10 4.93
CA GLN A 144 1.92 -10.71 5.33
C GLN A 144 1.00 -10.61 6.54
N PHE A 145 -0.10 -11.38 6.56
CA PHE A 145 -0.99 -11.52 7.71
C PHE A 145 -0.23 -11.96 8.97
N SER A 146 0.63 -12.97 8.85
CA SER A 146 1.41 -13.51 9.96
C SER A 146 2.40 -12.47 10.50
N PHE A 147 3.09 -11.74 9.61
CA PHE A 147 3.98 -10.65 9.98
C PHE A 147 3.23 -9.53 10.72
N GLY A 148 2.09 -9.07 10.19
CA GLY A 148 1.26 -8.05 10.83
C GLY A 148 0.75 -8.49 12.20
N PHE A 149 0.23 -9.71 12.29
CA PHE A 149 -0.24 -10.29 13.55
C PHE A 149 0.88 -10.40 14.60
N LEU A 150 2.05 -10.92 14.22
CA LEU A 150 3.19 -11.03 15.12
C LEU A 150 3.71 -9.67 15.58
N PHE A 151 3.65 -8.63 14.74
CA PHE A 151 4.04 -7.27 15.12
C PHE A 151 3.04 -6.61 16.08
N LEU A 152 1.75 -6.91 15.96
CA LEU A 152 0.70 -6.39 16.85
C LEU A 152 0.89 -6.83 18.30
N ILE A 153 1.37 -8.05 18.55
CA ILE A 153 1.53 -8.61 19.89
C ILE A 153 2.41 -7.72 20.79
N PRO A 154 3.70 -7.47 20.48
CA PRO A 154 4.54 -6.60 21.30
C PRO A 154 4.02 -5.16 21.31
N LEU A 155 3.50 -4.66 20.19
CA LEU A 155 2.94 -3.30 20.10
C LEU A 155 1.79 -3.10 21.10
N PHE A 156 0.92 -4.10 21.24
CA PHE A 156 -0.17 -4.12 22.21
C PHE A 156 0.33 -4.13 23.64
N PHE A 157 1.27 -5.02 23.99
CA PHE A 157 1.78 -5.11 25.36
C PHE A 157 2.50 -3.83 25.80
N ILE A 158 3.23 -3.18 24.89
CA ILE A 158 3.92 -1.92 25.15
C ILE A 158 2.92 -0.77 25.34
N ASN A 159 1.89 -0.68 24.50
CA ASN A 159 0.91 0.42 24.53
C ASN A 159 -0.36 0.15 25.35
N ARG A 160 -0.46 -0.99 26.05
CA ARG A 160 -1.66 -1.46 26.75
C ARG A 160 -2.35 -0.40 27.60
N LYS A 161 -1.59 0.38 28.37
CA LYS A 161 -2.14 1.41 29.25
C LYS A 161 -2.76 2.54 28.44
N SER A 162 -2.06 3.00 27.42
CA SER A 162 -2.56 4.04 26.53
C SER A 162 -3.82 3.60 25.79
N TYR A 163 -3.92 2.33 25.38
CA TYR A 163 -5.15 1.81 24.77
C TYR A 163 -6.32 1.78 25.75
N VAL A 164 -6.08 1.33 26.98
CA VAL A 164 -7.13 1.33 28.02
C VAL A 164 -7.60 2.76 28.30
N ASP A 165 -6.69 3.72 28.43
CA ASP A 165 -7.03 5.13 28.68
C ASP A 165 -7.85 5.72 27.51
N ASP A 166 -7.44 5.48 26.26
CA ASP A 166 -8.18 5.91 25.08
C ASP A 166 -9.56 5.21 24.96
N PHE A 167 -9.66 3.96 25.39
CA PHE A 167 -10.92 3.21 25.35
C PHE A 167 -11.91 3.74 26.39
N ILE A 168 -11.42 4.05 27.59
CA ILE A 168 -12.23 4.68 28.65
C ILE A 168 -12.74 6.04 28.17
N THR A 169 -11.88 6.89 27.60
CA THR A 169 -12.31 8.19 27.09
C THR A 169 -13.31 8.06 25.94
N PHE A 170 -13.12 7.09 25.04
CA PHE A 170 -14.09 6.79 23.98
C PHE A 170 -15.45 6.39 24.56
N LYS A 171 -15.46 5.45 25.51
CA LYS A 171 -16.69 4.94 26.15
C LYS A 171 -17.43 6.00 26.95
N ASN A 172 -16.72 6.96 27.53
CA ASN A 172 -17.32 8.03 28.31
C ASN A 172 -18.09 9.05 27.44
N ASP A 173 -17.68 9.24 26.18
CA ASP A 173 -18.36 10.14 25.24
C ASP A 173 -18.34 9.57 23.80
N PRO A 174 -19.10 8.49 23.53
CA PRO A 174 -19.03 7.80 22.25
C PRO A 174 -19.57 8.67 21.10
N LYS A 175 -20.57 9.52 21.37
CA LYS A 175 -21.16 10.40 20.35
C LYS A 175 -20.13 11.39 19.81
N LYS A 176 -19.32 12.00 20.69
CA LYS A 176 -18.23 12.88 20.27
C LYS A 176 -17.20 12.16 19.41
N HIS A 177 -16.73 10.99 19.87
CA HIS A 177 -15.68 10.26 19.14
C HIS A 177 -16.19 9.71 17.80
N ILE A 178 -17.43 9.20 17.73
CA ILE A 178 -18.07 8.81 16.46
C ILE A 178 -18.25 10.02 15.54
N GLY A 179 -18.63 11.18 16.08
CA GLY A 179 -18.70 12.42 15.30
C GLY A 179 -17.33 12.84 14.75
N HIS A 180 -16.26 12.66 15.51
CA HIS A 180 -14.89 12.88 15.03
C HIS A 180 -14.47 11.85 13.97
N ILE A 181 -14.87 10.58 14.10
CA ILE A 181 -14.63 9.57 13.06
C ILE A 181 -15.32 9.99 11.76
N PHE A 182 -16.60 10.35 11.82
CA PHE A 182 -17.36 10.73 10.64
C PHE A 182 -16.80 12.00 9.97
N SER A 183 -16.61 13.08 10.73
CA SER A 183 -16.04 14.33 10.19
C SER A 183 -14.60 14.16 9.71
N GLY A 184 -13.81 13.33 10.40
CA GLY A 184 -12.45 13.00 9.99
C GLY A 184 -12.39 12.19 8.69
N PHE A 185 -13.32 11.24 8.51
CA PHE A 185 -13.47 10.50 7.25
C PHE A 185 -13.82 11.42 6.09
N LEU A 186 -14.76 12.37 6.28
CA LEU A 186 -15.07 13.38 5.27
C LEU A 186 -13.85 14.26 4.94
N LEU A 187 -13.05 14.64 5.95
CA LEU A 187 -11.83 15.40 5.72
C LEU A 187 -10.82 14.63 4.88
N VAL A 188 -10.59 13.34 5.17
CA VAL A 188 -9.67 12.50 4.39
C VAL A 188 -10.09 12.43 2.92
N TYR A 189 -11.39 12.25 2.64
CA TYR A 189 -11.91 12.25 1.26
C TYR A 189 -11.80 13.61 0.57
N LEU A 190 -12.04 14.70 1.29
CA LEU A 190 -11.81 16.04 0.77
C LEU A 190 -10.34 16.25 0.39
N MET A 191 -9.41 15.84 1.26
CA MET A 191 -7.97 15.97 1.01
C MET A 191 -7.51 15.03 -0.12
N ALA A 192 -8.09 13.83 -0.24
CA ALA A 192 -7.85 12.92 -1.36
C ALA A 192 -8.33 13.52 -2.69
N PHE A 193 -9.50 14.15 -2.72
CA PHE A 193 -9.99 14.87 -3.89
C PHE A 193 -9.05 16.01 -4.30
N ILE A 194 -8.60 16.83 -3.34
CA ILE A 194 -7.64 17.91 -3.60
C ILE A 194 -6.33 17.35 -4.16
N ALA A 195 -5.82 16.27 -3.56
CA ALA A 195 -4.62 15.61 -4.06
C ALA A 195 -4.82 15.12 -5.51
N GLN A 196 -5.94 14.49 -5.83
CA GLN A 196 -6.24 14.02 -7.18
C GLN A 196 -6.28 15.17 -8.21
N VAL A 197 -6.86 16.32 -7.86
CA VAL A 197 -6.86 17.51 -8.73
C VAL A 197 -5.43 17.98 -9.00
N ILE A 198 -4.57 17.98 -7.97
CA ILE A 198 -3.15 18.31 -8.13
C ILE A 198 -2.46 17.30 -9.05
N MET A 199 -2.67 15.99 -8.84
CA MET A 199 -2.07 14.94 -9.67
C MET A 199 -2.45 15.08 -11.14
N ILE A 200 -3.74 15.31 -11.43
CA ILE A 200 -4.23 15.54 -12.81
C ILE A 200 -3.58 16.79 -13.43
N SER A 201 -3.44 17.88 -12.65
CA SER A 201 -2.79 19.10 -13.14
C SER A 201 -1.29 18.94 -13.43
N LEU A 202 -0.68 17.90 -12.88
CA LEU A 202 0.71 17.50 -13.13
C LEU A 202 0.82 16.37 -14.17
N ASN A 203 -0.26 16.07 -14.89
CA ASN A 203 -0.35 14.99 -15.87
C ASN A 203 -0.05 13.59 -15.31
N VAL A 204 -0.18 13.40 -14.00
CA VAL A 204 -0.02 12.09 -13.35
C VAL A 204 -1.40 11.44 -13.21
N GLN A 205 -1.68 10.47 -14.08
CA GLN A 205 -2.93 9.69 -14.06
C GLN A 205 -2.69 8.23 -13.65
N GLU A 206 -1.43 7.83 -13.57
CA GLU A 206 -1.04 6.47 -13.22
C GLU A 206 -1.36 6.12 -11.76
N THR A 207 -1.73 4.86 -11.55
CA THR A 207 -1.92 4.30 -10.21
C THR A 207 -0.56 4.18 -9.52
N SER A 208 -0.48 4.54 -8.24
CA SER A 208 0.78 4.43 -7.49
C SER A 208 1.29 2.98 -7.45
N MET A 209 2.60 2.80 -7.36
CA MET A 209 3.18 1.46 -7.27
C MET A 209 2.70 0.72 -6.03
N ASN A 210 2.47 1.43 -4.93
CA ASN A 210 1.91 0.87 -3.70
C ASN A 210 0.49 0.33 -3.92
N GLU A 211 -0.35 1.10 -4.60
CA GLU A 211 -1.73 0.69 -4.87
C GLU A 211 -1.79 -0.44 -5.90
N LEU A 212 -0.94 -0.42 -6.93
CA LEU A 212 -0.79 -1.56 -7.86
C LEU A 212 -0.33 -2.83 -7.15
N ALA A 213 0.60 -2.72 -6.20
CA ALA A 213 1.05 -3.86 -5.40
C ALA A 213 -0.09 -4.43 -4.57
N ILE A 214 -0.88 -3.58 -3.90
CA ILE A 214 -2.06 -4.00 -3.14
C ILE A 214 -3.08 -4.68 -4.06
N GLN A 215 -3.42 -4.09 -5.21
CA GLN A 215 -4.34 -4.67 -6.19
C GLN A 215 -3.86 -6.03 -6.75
N SER A 216 -2.55 -6.26 -6.80
CA SER A 216 -1.96 -7.53 -7.23
C SER A 216 -2.14 -8.68 -6.24
N MET A 217 -2.40 -8.36 -4.97
CA MET A 217 -2.60 -9.35 -3.90
C MET A 217 -4.00 -9.96 -3.90
N PHE A 218 -4.99 -9.26 -4.48
CA PHE A 218 -6.38 -9.70 -4.50
C PHE A 218 -6.59 -10.86 -5.49
N THR A 219 -7.16 -11.94 -4.97
CA THR A 219 -7.58 -13.15 -5.70
C THR A 219 -8.96 -13.59 -5.20
N SER A 220 -9.70 -14.33 -6.02
CA SER A 220 -11.08 -14.75 -5.73
C SER A 220 -11.20 -15.82 -4.63
N ASP A 221 -10.08 -16.33 -4.10
CA ASP A 221 -10.08 -17.31 -3.02
C ASP A 221 -10.40 -16.69 -1.64
N TRP A 222 -11.24 -17.39 -0.87
CA TRP A 222 -11.73 -16.89 0.42
C TRP A 222 -10.63 -16.65 1.45
N ILE A 223 -9.51 -17.39 1.39
CA ILE A 223 -8.42 -17.24 2.34
C ILE A 223 -7.69 -15.93 2.10
N SER A 224 -7.40 -15.59 0.85
CA SER A 224 -6.83 -14.29 0.46
C SER A 224 -7.75 -13.14 0.84
N ILE A 225 -9.05 -13.23 0.52
CA ILE A 225 -10.03 -12.19 0.87
C ILE A 225 -10.04 -11.93 2.38
N ILE A 226 -10.15 -12.99 3.20
CA ILE A 226 -10.18 -12.86 4.67
C ILE A 226 -8.86 -12.32 5.21
N THR A 227 -7.73 -12.87 4.76
CA THR A 227 -6.41 -12.44 5.27
C THR A 227 -6.11 -11.00 4.88
N LEU A 228 -6.45 -10.56 3.66
CA LEU A 228 -6.31 -9.17 3.22
C LEU A 228 -7.23 -8.22 3.98
N PHE A 229 -8.47 -8.61 4.28
CA PHE A 229 -9.34 -7.80 5.14
C PHE A 229 -8.67 -7.50 6.48
N PHE A 230 -8.19 -8.52 7.17
CA PHE A 230 -7.52 -8.32 8.45
C PHE A 230 -6.22 -7.53 8.30
N SER A 231 -5.40 -7.82 7.29
CA SER A 231 -4.14 -7.13 7.07
C SER A 231 -4.33 -5.64 6.76
N LEU A 232 -5.19 -5.30 5.79
CA LEU A 232 -5.34 -3.94 5.25
C LEU A 232 -6.33 -3.08 6.05
N VAL A 233 -7.44 -3.65 6.51
CA VAL A 233 -8.54 -2.90 7.15
C VAL A 233 -8.40 -2.85 8.66
N ILE A 234 -7.73 -3.83 9.27
CA ILE A 234 -7.63 -3.95 10.74
C ILE A 234 -6.19 -3.74 11.22
N PHE A 235 -5.25 -4.57 10.77
CA PHE A 235 -3.89 -4.61 11.31
C PHE A 235 -3.10 -3.37 10.92
N ALA A 236 -3.04 -3.01 9.62
CA ALA A 236 -2.33 -1.84 9.16
C ALA A 236 -2.80 -0.55 9.87
N PRO A 237 -4.10 -0.21 9.93
CA PRO A 237 -4.58 0.96 10.69
C PRO A 237 -4.16 0.96 12.16
N ILE A 238 -4.24 -0.18 12.87
CA ILE A 238 -3.84 -0.27 14.28
C ILE A 238 -2.34 -0.07 14.42
N ILE A 239 -1.53 -0.75 13.61
CA ILE A 239 -0.07 -0.67 13.64
C ILE A 239 0.36 0.76 13.34
N GLU A 240 -0.06 1.29 12.21
CA GLU A 240 0.38 2.58 11.69
C GLU A 240 -0.07 3.73 12.58
N GLU A 241 -1.35 3.81 12.96
CA GLU A 241 -1.79 4.92 13.81
C GLU A 241 -1.14 4.87 15.19
N THR A 242 -0.77 3.70 15.69
CA THR A 242 -0.01 3.60 16.94
C THR A 242 1.43 4.08 16.75
N VAL A 243 2.11 3.63 15.70
CA VAL A 243 3.49 4.05 15.41
C VAL A 243 3.55 5.55 15.13
N PHE A 244 2.69 6.08 14.29
CA PHE A 244 2.73 7.48 13.89
C PHE A 244 2.11 8.42 14.94
N ARG A 245 0.95 8.08 15.53
CA ARG A 245 0.25 9.00 16.46
C ARG A 245 0.62 8.78 17.92
N LYS A 246 0.78 7.54 18.37
CA LYS A 246 1.18 7.27 19.77
C LYS A 246 2.69 7.32 19.97
N SER A 247 3.51 7.06 18.95
CA SER A 247 4.97 7.13 19.08
C SER A 247 5.59 8.36 18.41
N LEU A 248 5.57 8.49 17.08
CA LEU A 248 6.25 9.57 16.36
C LEU A 248 5.75 10.96 16.76
N TYR A 249 4.44 11.18 16.73
CA TYR A 249 3.82 12.45 17.14
C TYR A 249 4.28 12.86 18.55
N ASN A 250 4.34 11.90 19.48
CA ASN A 250 4.72 12.14 20.88
C ASN A 250 6.23 12.37 21.07
N ILE A 251 7.07 11.93 20.13
CA ILE A 251 8.49 12.28 20.08
C ILE A 251 8.68 13.71 19.59
N VAL A 252 7.90 14.13 18.59
CA VAL A 252 8.04 15.43 17.90
C VAL A 252 7.38 16.57 18.69
N GLN A 253 6.18 16.34 19.22
CA GLN A 253 5.34 17.37 19.86
C GLN A 253 6.05 18.16 20.97
N PRO A 254 6.86 17.56 21.87
CA PRO A 254 7.53 18.31 22.93
C PRO A 254 8.53 19.36 22.42
N ARG A 255 9.07 19.21 21.21
CA ARG A 255 10.08 20.12 20.64
C ARG A 255 9.49 21.10 19.62
N PHE A 256 8.52 20.65 18.82
CA PHE A 256 7.98 21.42 17.69
C PHE A 256 6.50 21.82 17.85
N GLY A 257 5.91 21.53 19.02
CA GLY A 257 4.50 21.79 19.29
C GLY A 257 3.56 20.87 18.51
N HIS A 258 2.26 21.10 18.67
CA HIS A 258 1.23 20.28 18.02
C HIS A 258 1.24 20.43 16.49
N ILE A 259 1.41 21.65 15.99
CA ILE A 259 1.47 21.91 14.54
C ILE A 259 2.67 21.21 13.91
N GLY A 260 3.86 21.33 14.52
CA GLY A 260 5.05 20.64 14.04
C GLY A 260 4.91 19.12 14.08
N ALA A 261 4.26 18.58 15.12
CA ALA A 261 3.96 17.15 15.19
C ALA A 261 2.96 16.68 14.12
N VAL A 262 1.95 17.49 13.80
CA VAL A 262 1.01 17.21 12.69
C VAL A 262 1.76 17.14 11.36
N ILE A 263 2.56 18.17 11.06
CA ILE A 263 3.28 18.27 9.78
C ILE A 263 4.29 17.14 9.66
N ILE A 264 5.20 16.99 10.63
CA ILE A 264 6.29 16.01 10.54
C ILE A 264 5.74 14.58 10.54
N SER A 265 4.77 14.27 11.39
CA SER A 265 4.18 12.92 11.41
C SER A 265 3.40 12.60 10.15
N GLY A 266 2.72 13.58 9.54
CA GLY A 266 1.97 13.39 8.30
C GLY A 266 2.86 13.24 7.07
N LEU A 267 3.93 14.04 6.98
CA LEU A 267 4.88 13.95 5.88
C LEU A 267 5.71 12.66 5.92
N ILE A 268 6.15 12.22 7.10
CA ILE A 268 6.86 10.94 7.24
C ILE A 268 5.93 9.76 6.88
N PHE A 269 4.65 9.82 7.25
CA PHE A 269 3.65 8.84 6.82
C PHE A 269 3.56 8.78 5.30
N GLY A 270 3.42 9.95 4.65
CA GLY A 270 3.35 10.03 3.18
C GLY A 270 4.59 9.49 2.48
N PHE A 271 5.77 9.84 2.99
CA PHE A 271 7.05 9.40 2.44
C PHE A 271 7.21 7.87 2.51
N LEU A 272 6.80 7.23 3.60
CA LEU A 272 6.91 5.77 3.77
C LEU A 272 5.95 4.97 2.87
N HIS A 273 4.98 5.62 2.23
CA HIS A 273 4.05 5.00 1.28
C HIS A 273 4.49 5.13 -0.17
N VAL A 274 5.60 5.82 -0.45
CA VAL A 274 6.25 5.79 -1.78
C VAL A 274 6.97 4.46 -1.92
N ALA A 275 6.45 3.56 -2.76
CA ALA A 275 6.86 2.16 -2.80
C ALA A 275 7.99 1.85 -3.80
N GLY A 276 8.40 2.81 -4.65
CA GLY A 276 9.44 2.58 -5.64
C GLY A 276 10.20 3.85 -6.04
N TRP A 277 11.41 3.64 -6.57
CA TRP A 277 12.17 4.69 -7.23
C TRP A 277 11.39 5.14 -8.48
N GLY A 278 11.26 6.46 -8.68
CA GLY A 278 10.41 7.05 -9.73
C GLY A 278 8.99 7.40 -9.26
N ASP A 279 8.46 6.75 -8.22
CA ASP A 279 7.08 6.96 -7.73
C ASP A 279 6.95 8.13 -6.72
N PHE A 280 7.98 8.99 -6.63
CA PHE A 280 8.07 10.04 -5.60
C PHE A 280 6.92 11.04 -5.64
N ILE A 281 6.33 11.27 -6.82
CA ILE A 281 5.21 12.21 -6.96
C ILE A 281 3.96 11.73 -6.21
N GLN A 282 3.82 10.42 -5.99
CA GLN A 282 2.76 9.82 -5.18
C GLN A 282 2.86 10.16 -3.68
N ILE A 283 3.93 10.83 -3.25
CA ILE A 283 3.98 11.41 -1.90
C ILE A 283 2.83 12.39 -1.66
N ILE A 284 2.31 13.06 -2.71
CA ILE A 284 1.26 14.07 -2.59
C ILE A 284 -0.01 13.47 -1.96
N PRO A 285 -0.68 12.48 -2.56
CA PRO A 285 -1.89 11.89 -1.96
C PRO A 285 -1.63 11.30 -0.58
N TYR A 286 -0.50 10.59 -0.38
CA TYR A 286 -0.21 9.97 0.92
C TYR A 286 0.15 10.99 2.02
N ALA A 287 0.81 12.10 1.68
CA ALA A 287 1.07 13.19 2.62
C ALA A 287 -0.22 13.89 3.05
N PHE A 288 -1.13 14.16 2.12
CA PHE A 288 -2.44 14.74 2.41
C PHE A 288 -3.25 13.85 3.36
N MET A 289 -3.21 12.53 3.16
CA MET A 289 -3.80 11.54 4.06
C MET A 289 -3.13 11.54 5.44
N GLY A 290 -1.80 11.45 5.49
CA GLY A 290 -1.04 11.43 6.75
C GLY A 290 -1.21 12.71 7.58
N LEU A 291 -1.27 13.87 6.93
CA LEU A 291 -1.57 15.17 7.55
C LEU A 291 -2.99 15.19 8.13
N SER A 292 -3.97 14.66 7.39
CA SER A 292 -5.36 14.56 7.85
C SER A 292 -5.46 13.71 9.11
N PHE A 293 -4.90 12.50 9.10
CA PHE A 293 -4.89 11.63 10.29
C PHE A 293 -4.18 12.29 11.48
N SER A 294 -3.04 12.93 11.25
CA SER A 294 -2.31 13.62 12.33
C SER A 294 -3.10 14.80 12.91
N TYR A 295 -3.76 15.57 12.05
CA TYR A 295 -4.63 16.67 12.46
C TYR A 295 -5.84 16.18 13.26
N ILE A 296 -6.53 15.14 12.78
CA ILE A 296 -7.69 14.57 13.46
C ILE A 296 -7.29 13.93 14.80
N TYR A 297 -6.11 13.30 14.87
CA TYR A 297 -5.56 12.82 16.13
C TYR A 297 -5.40 13.97 17.14
N TYR A 298 -4.81 15.09 16.73
CA TYR A 298 -4.71 16.27 17.57
C TYR A 298 -6.09 16.81 17.99
N TYR A 299 -6.97 17.02 17.02
CA TYR A 299 -8.29 17.62 17.22
C TYR A 299 -9.21 16.78 18.11
N SER A 300 -9.15 15.46 17.97
CA SER A 300 -9.98 14.51 18.73
C SER A 300 -9.58 14.36 20.20
N GLY A 301 -8.57 15.10 20.68
CA GLY A 301 -8.04 14.96 22.02
C GLY A 301 -7.05 13.80 22.14
N ARG A 302 -6.39 13.43 21.04
CA ARG A 302 -5.31 12.41 20.99
C ARG A 302 -5.77 10.99 21.33
N ASN A 303 -7.02 10.68 20.96
CA ASN A 303 -7.58 9.34 21.03
C ASN A 303 -7.24 8.54 19.77
N VAL A 304 -6.50 7.44 19.91
CA VAL A 304 -6.04 6.63 18.77
C VAL A 304 -7.17 5.87 18.09
N TYR A 305 -8.24 5.50 18.81
CA TYR A 305 -9.37 4.76 18.22
C TYR A 305 -10.14 5.58 17.19
N VAL A 306 -10.18 6.91 17.35
CA VAL A 306 -10.79 7.80 16.36
C VAL A 306 -10.07 7.69 15.03
N VAL A 307 -8.75 7.83 15.03
CA VAL A 307 -7.96 7.77 13.79
C VAL A 307 -7.82 6.37 13.24
N ILE A 308 -7.72 5.33 14.08
CA ILE A 308 -7.81 3.93 13.64
C ILE A 308 -9.14 3.69 12.91
N GLY A 309 -10.26 4.17 13.45
CA GLY A 309 -11.56 4.02 12.81
C GLY A 309 -11.64 4.72 11.45
N ILE A 310 -11.10 5.93 11.34
CA ILE A 310 -11.07 6.67 10.07
C ILE A 310 -10.19 5.96 9.04
N HIS A 311 -9.00 5.52 9.45
CA HIS A 311 -8.06 4.82 8.58
C HIS A 311 -8.63 3.45 8.14
N ALA A 312 -9.23 2.68 9.05
CA ALA A 312 -9.92 1.44 8.71
C ALA A 312 -11.07 1.67 7.70
N LEU A 313 -11.89 2.71 7.89
CA LEU A 313 -12.93 3.06 6.91
C LEU A 313 -12.35 3.48 5.56
N ASN A 314 -11.25 4.23 5.56
CA ASN A 314 -10.55 4.62 4.35
C ASN A 314 -10.06 3.40 3.56
N ASN A 315 -9.50 2.39 4.25
CA ASN A 315 -8.98 1.17 3.61
C ASN A 315 -10.10 0.17 3.26
N LEU A 316 -11.24 0.23 3.94
CA LEU A 316 -12.39 -0.64 3.67
C LEU A 316 -12.98 -0.38 2.27
N ILE A 317 -13.01 0.87 1.81
CA ILE A 317 -13.60 1.24 0.52
C ILE A 317 -12.85 0.63 -0.69
N PRO A 318 -11.52 0.80 -0.85
CA PRO A 318 -10.79 0.13 -1.91
C PRO A 318 -10.82 -1.39 -1.74
N TYR A 319 -10.73 -1.92 -0.51
CA TYR A 319 -10.87 -3.36 -0.26
C TYR A 319 -12.19 -3.91 -0.82
N LEU A 320 -13.33 -3.26 -0.55
CA LEU A 320 -14.63 -3.68 -1.07
C LEU A 320 -14.70 -3.56 -2.59
N THR A 321 -14.13 -2.50 -3.15
CA THR A 321 -14.08 -2.25 -4.60
C THR A 321 -13.28 -3.33 -5.33
N TYR A 322 -12.11 -3.70 -4.81
CA TYR A 322 -11.28 -4.75 -5.41
C TYR A 322 -11.90 -6.12 -5.22
N THR A 323 -12.48 -6.39 -4.05
CA THR A 323 -13.17 -7.66 -3.80
C THR A 323 -14.38 -7.82 -4.71
N SER A 324 -15.19 -6.79 -4.96
CA SER A 324 -16.37 -6.91 -5.83
C SER A 324 -15.99 -7.24 -7.27
N ARG A 325 -14.94 -6.60 -7.81
CA ARG A 325 -14.43 -6.83 -9.16
C ARG A 325 -13.92 -8.25 -9.41
N LEU A 326 -13.59 -9.01 -8.37
CA LEU A 326 -13.17 -10.42 -8.51
C LEU A 326 -14.34 -11.37 -8.79
N PHE A 327 -15.58 -10.91 -8.62
CA PHE A 327 -16.80 -11.71 -8.76
C PHE A 327 -17.76 -11.16 -9.81
N GLU A 328 -17.32 -10.18 -10.60
CA GLU A 328 -18.04 -9.62 -11.76
C GLU A 328 -17.71 -10.40 -13.04
#